data_AF-A0A2A4G0B6-F1
#
_entry.id   AF-A0A2A4G0B6-F1
#
_cell.length_a   1.000
_cell.length_b   1.000
_cell.length_c   1.000
_cell.angle_alpha   90.00
_cell.angle_beta   90.00
_cell.angle_gamma   90.00
#
_symmetry.space_group_name_H-M   'P 1'
#
loop_
_entity.id
_entity.type
_entity.pdbx_description
1 polymer ?
#
loop_
_entity_poly.entity_id
_entity_poly.type
_entity_poly.pdbx_seq_one_letter_code
_entity_poly.pdbx_strand_id
1 'polypeptide(L)'
;MTLNTPISSRTSPSQERSLLRSVAVRAWRWWHDRRTGGRRDEVALELKPFSFWAGQTSALSGEGGSKPSLVPGYAFHTEYVPSTGGRLSYRILLPGLTGTRGQLLININGITEDGESVAPKVMAFPIDKLVAEGGEIEMSKLGAPGHSYAIMGTLTDDSDARADRIEISLTGGDSSDALRARYDAARQDFLSAPGKGPLKKLVVKRRATLAQPTSQMCTAAQMKEPVYADWCHRMANVPSRHRKQWEFVFILRTLEYHGMLRPGARGLGFGVGIEPLSSIFAANGCTVVATDLAADDDRAQVWNDTAQLGSNLRQIHNPHLCDEASFFERVSYRAVDMNAIPADLVDFDFTWSSCAYEHLGSIEAGLAFFENSVKCLKPGGIAVHTTELNLSSNSSTLEKGGTVIFRRRDFEELAMRLTAQGHEVMPITFDSGDSELDRFIDLPPYSSDPHLKLQLLRWVSTSFGLVARKKS
;
A
#
# COMPACT_ATOMS: atom_id res chain seq x y z
N MET A 1 -31.90 -49.88 -5.81
CA MET A 1 -31.24 -51.00 -6.49
C MET A 1 -30.17 -50.39 -7.41
N THR A 2 -28.89 -50.37 -7.04
CA THR A 2 -27.89 -51.47 -7.11
C THR A 2 -27.52 -51.84 -8.56
N LEU A 3 -26.25 -51.98 -8.97
CA LEU A 3 -24.93 -51.81 -8.31
C LEU A 3 -23.81 -51.91 -9.39
N ASN A 4 -22.54 -51.74 -8.99
CA ASN A 4 -21.30 -52.29 -9.60
C ASN A 4 -20.62 -51.59 -10.82
N THR A 5 -19.57 -50.82 -10.48
CA THR A 5 -18.18 -50.79 -11.01
C THR A 5 -17.52 -52.20 -11.10
N PRO A 6 -16.22 -52.43 -11.47
CA PRO A 6 -15.10 -51.50 -11.77
C PRO A 6 -14.20 -51.84 -13.00
N ILE A 7 -13.45 -50.86 -13.54
CA ILE A 7 -12.07 -50.94 -14.13
C ILE A 7 -11.52 -49.49 -14.10
N SER A 8 -10.26 -49.13 -13.77
CA SER A 8 -9.18 -49.73 -12.95
C SER A 8 -8.16 -48.59 -12.61
N SER A 9 -7.01 -48.89 -11.97
CA SER A 9 -6.06 -47.90 -11.42
C SER A 9 -5.07 -47.28 -12.43
N ARG A 10 -4.77 -45.98 -12.25
CA ARG A 10 -3.53 -45.34 -12.72
C ARG A 10 -2.90 -44.50 -11.62
N THR A 11 -1.84 -45.06 -11.03
CA THR A 11 -0.68 -44.43 -10.38
C THR A 11 -0.84 -43.00 -9.82
N SER A 12 -0.79 -42.90 -8.49
CA SER A 12 -0.61 -41.66 -7.73
C SER A 12 0.57 -40.82 -8.25
N PRO A 13 0.41 -39.49 -8.43
CA PRO A 13 1.57 -38.60 -8.58
C PRO A 13 2.40 -38.61 -7.29
N SER A 14 3.69 -38.96 -7.43
CA SER A 14 4.70 -39.03 -6.37
C SER A 14 4.54 -37.96 -5.27
N GLN A 15 4.42 -38.39 -4.00
CA GLN A 15 4.34 -37.49 -2.83
C GLN A 15 5.51 -36.50 -2.74
N GLU A 16 6.69 -36.86 -3.24
CA GLU A 16 7.87 -35.98 -3.31
C GLU A 16 7.63 -34.71 -4.14
N ARG A 17 6.89 -34.79 -5.26
CA ARG A 17 6.56 -33.61 -6.07
C ARG A 17 5.60 -32.67 -5.33
N SER A 18 4.72 -33.20 -4.47
CA SER A 18 3.88 -32.38 -3.59
C SER A 18 4.71 -31.69 -2.50
N LEU A 19 5.65 -32.43 -1.87
CA LEU A 19 6.53 -31.89 -0.85
C LEU A 19 7.40 -30.76 -1.43
N LEU A 20 8.07 -31.00 -2.57
CA LEU A 20 8.90 -29.99 -3.25
C LEU A 20 8.09 -28.75 -3.66
N ARG A 21 6.86 -28.90 -4.17
CA ARG A 21 6.00 -27.75 -4.48
C ARG A 21 5.60 -26.99 -3.22
N SER A 22 5.25 -27.68 -2.13
CA SER A 22 4.90 -27.04 -0.85
C SER A 22 6.10 -26.35 -0.18
N VAL A 23 7.30 -26.92 -0.29
CA VAL A 23 8.56 -26.33 0.18
C VAL A 23 8.93 -25.13 -0.68
N ALA A 24 8.81 -25.21 -2.00
CA ALA A 24 9.02 -24.08 -2.91
C ALA A 24 8.02 -22.94 -2.64
N VAL A 25 6.74 -23.23 -2.44
CA VAL A 25 5.72 -22.23 -2.07
C VAL A 25 5.99 -21.64 -0.68
N ARG A 26 6.41 -22.45 0.31
CA ARG A 26 6.79 -21.95 1.65
C ARG A 26 8.06 -21.10 1.60
N ALA A 27 9.06 -21.48 0.80
CA ALA A 27 10.29 -20.73 0.60
C ALA A 27 10.03 -19.42 -0.14
N TRP A 28 9.17 -19.44 -1.17
CA TRP A 28 8.74 -18.26 -1.91
C TRP A 28 7.95 -17.29 -1.02
N ARG A 29 6.96 -17.77 -0.24
CA ARG A 29 6.24 -16.96 0.76
C ARG A 29 7.19 -16.37 1.81
N TRP A 30 8.09 -17.18 2.38
CA TRP A 30 9.10 -16.72 3.35
C TRP A 30 10.07 -15.68 2.78
N TRP A 31 10.44 -15.80 1.50
CA TRP A 31 11.31 -14.87 0.79
C TRP A 31 10.58 -13.58 0.41
N HIS A 32 9.32 -13.67 0.00
CA HIS A 32 8.43 -12.53 -0.25
C HIS A 32 8.19 -11.74 1.05
N ASP A 33 7.89 -12.42 2.15
CA ASP A 33 7.72 -11.80 3.47
C ASP A 33 9.02 -11.21 4.04
N ARG A 34 10.19 -11.73 3.67
CA ARG A 34 11.47 -11.05 3.97
C ARG A 34 11.69 -9.79 3.14
N ARG A 35 11.04 -9.66 1.98
CA ARG A 35 11.13 -8.49 1.09
C ARG A 35 10.13 -7.37 1.41
N THR A 36 9.03 -7.65 2.11
CA THR A 36 8.09 -6.61 2.56
C THR A 36 8.65 -5.75 3.72
N GLY A 37 9.79 -6.14 4.31
CA GLY A 37 10.55 -5.40 5.32
C GLY A 37 10.43 -5.97 6.74
N GLY A 38 11.26 -5.49 7.67
CA GLY A 38 11.21 -5.89 9.07
C GLY A 38 9.87 -5.56 9.75
N ARG A 39 9.52 -6.32 10.79
CA ARG A 39 8.38 -6.08 11.70
C ARG A 39 8.79 -5.79 13.15
N ARG A 40 10.09 -5.71 13.42
CA ARG A 40 10.65 -5.53 14.78
C ARG A 40 10.40 -4.13 15.35
N ASP A 41 10.24 -3.14 14.48
CA ASP A 41 10.03 -1.74 14.86
C ASP A 41 8.54 -1.34 14.77
N GLU A 42 7.63 -2.31 14.56
CA GLU A 42 6.19 -2.05 14.61
C GLU A 42 5.73 -1.97 16.06
N VAL A 43 4.93 -0.94 16.39
CA VAL A 43 4.21 -0.85 17.66
C VAL A 43 3.28 -2.08 17.76
N ALA A 44 3.40 -2.83 18.85
CA ALA A 44 2.58 -4.02 19.06
C ALA A 44 1.11 -3.62 19.30
N LEU A 45 0.20 -4.34 18.65
CA LEU A 45 -1.23 -4.25 18.89
C LEU A 45 -1.58 -5.02 20.15
N GLU A 46 -2.03 -4.33 21.20
CA GLU A 46 -2.59 -4.97 22.40
C GLU A 46 -3.89 -5.70 22.04
N LEU A 47 -3.94 -7.00 22.34
CA LEU A 47 -5.08 -7.89 22.12
C LEU A 47 -5.78 -8.17 23.45
N LYS A 48 -7.11 -8.03 23.45
CA LYS A 48 -7.94 -8.37 24.61
C LYS A 48 -7.96 -9.90 24.76
N PRO A 49 -7.46 -10.49 25.88
CA PRO A 49 -7.34 -11.95 26.00
C PRO A 49 -8.68 -12.69 25.93
N PHE A 50 -9.78 -12.02 26.25
CA PHE A 50 -11.09 -12.64 26.36
C PHE A 50 -12.08 -12.19 25.28
N SER A 51 -11.70 -11.38 24.29
CA SER A 51 -12.70 -10.72 23.42
C SER A 51 -13.55 -11.68 22.60
N PHE A 52 -13.01 -12.81 22.15
CA PHE A 52 -13.78 -13.79 21.36
C PHE A 52 -14.87 -14.48 22.18
N TRP A 53 -14.62 -14.78 23.46
CA TRP A 53 -15.57 -15.41 24.39
C TRP A 53 -15.69 -14.62 25.69
N ALA A 54 -16.03 -13.33 25.59
CA ALA A 54 -16.04 -12.38 26.72
C ALA A 54 -16.91 -12.79 27.92
N GLY A 55 -17.85 -13.71 27.73
CA GLY A 55 -18.69 -14.25 28.82
C GLY A 55 -18.07 -15.39 29.64
N GLN A 56 -16.96 -16.00 29.20
CA GLN A 56 -16.40 -17.21 29.82
C GLN A 56 -15.31 -16.92 30.85
N THR A 57 -15.32 -17.63 31.96
CA THR A 57 -14.31 -17.55 33.04
C THR A 57 -13.02 -18.25 32.63
N SER A 58 -11.87 -17.64 32.91
CA SER A 58 -10.56 -18.26 32.73
C SER A 58 -10.27 -19.33 33.79
N ALA A 59 -9.67 -20.44 33.37
CA ALA A 59 -9.07 -21.42 34.27
C ALA A 59 -7.73 -20.92 34.86
N LEU A 60 -7.03 -20.05 34.15
CA LEU A 60 -5.69 -19.56 34.51
C LEU A 60 -5.72 -18.30 35.38
N SER A 61 -6.60 -17.34 35.08
CA SER A 61 -6.67 -16.05 35.78
C SER A 61 -8.01 -15.81 36.48
N GLY A 62 -8.05 -14.84 37.40
CA GLY A 62 -9.32 -14.31 37.93
C GLY A 62 -10.10 -13.45 36.90
N GLU A 63 -9.49 -13.11 35.77
CA GLU A 63 -10.09 -12.33 34.69
C GLU A 63 -11.01 -13.17 33.77
N GLY A 64 -11.79 -12.46 32.95
CA GLY A 64 -12.76 -13.02 31.99
C GLY A 64 -14.20 -12.72 32.39
N GLY A 65 -15.12 -13.56 31.93
CA GLY A 65 -16.54 -13.50 32.31
C GLY A 65 -16.89 -14.44 33.47
N SER A 66 -18.18 -14.57 33.76
CA SER A 66 -18.71 -15.35 34.89
C SER A 66 -19.33 -16.71 34.50
N LYS A 67 -19.34 -17.07 33.22
CA LYS A 67 -19.93 -18.34 32.75
C LYS A 67 -18.85 -19.42 32.66
N PRO A 68 -19.16 -20.68 33.04
CA PRO A 68 -18.27 -21.81 32.76
C PRO A 68 -17.90 -21.86 31.27
N SER A 69 -16.65 -22.20 30.96
CA SER A 69 -16.24 -22.41 29.58
C SER A 69 -16.79 -23.73 29.03
N LEU A 70 -17.07 -23.74 27.72
CA LEU A 70 -17.37 -24.95 26.96
C LEU A 70 -16.10 -25.71 26.53
N VAL A 71 -14.93 -25.10 26.67
CA VAL A 71 -13.62 -25.69 26.35
C VAL A 71 -12.92 -26.04 27.67
N PRO A 72 -12.63 -27.33 27.93
CA PRO A 72 -11.85 -27.75 29.09
C PRO A 72 -10.53 -26.98 29.20
N GLY A 73 -10.21 -26.54 30.41
CA GLY A 73 -8.98 -25.78 30.69
C GLY A 73 -8.88 -24.39 30.04
N TYR A 74 -9.93 -23.84 29.42
CA TYR A 74 -9.90 -22.53 28.75
C TYR A 74 -9.19 -21.44 29.58
N ALA A 75 -8.11 -20.89 29.04
CA ALA A 75 -7.36 -19.80 29.67
C ALA A 75 -7.72 -18.45 29.03
N PHE A 76 -7.71 -18.35 27.70
CA PHE A 76 -7.98 -17.12 26.94
C PHE A 76 -8.27 -17.41 25.45
N HIS A 77 -8.95 -16.50 24.75
CA HIS A 77 -9.08 -16.49 23.29
C HIS A 77 -9.29 -15.04 22.78
N THR A 78 -8.33 -14.52 22.01
CA THR A 78 -8.43 -13.19 21.38
C THR A 78 -9.39 -13.22 20.20
N GLU A 79 -9.90 -12.06 19.79
CA GLU A 79 -10.49 -11.90 18.46
C GLU A 79 -9.50 -12.28 17.33
N TYR A 80 -10.06 -12.54 16.15
CA TYR A 80 -9.30 -12.79 14.93
C TYR A 80 -8.83 -11.47 14.34
N VAL A 81 -7.52 -11.30 14.22
CA VAL A 81 -6.90 -10.10 13.64
C VAL A 81 -6.58 -10.36 12.17
N PRO A 82 -7.03 -9.51 11.23
CA PRO A 82 -6.66 -9.60 9.83
C PRO A 82 -5.15 -9.53 9.60
N SER A 83 -4.68 -10.26 8.60
CA SER A 83 -3.29 -10.27 8.14
C SER A 83 -3.23 -9.96 6.65
N THR A 84 -2.35 -9.04 6.27
CA THR A 84 -2.00 -8.79 4.86
C THR A 84 -0.78 -9.58 4.39
N GLY A 85 -0.51 -10.72 5.04
CA GLY A 85 0.73 -11.50 4.88
C GLY A 85 1.78 -11.16 5.93
N GLY A 86 3.00 -11.68 5.76
CA GLY A 86 4.12 -11.42 6.66
C GLY A 86 4.11 -12.24 7.97
N ARG A 87 5.14 -12.04 8.80
CA ARG A 87 5.22 -12.69 10.12
C ARG A 87 4.30 -12.01 11.13
N LEU A 88 3.42 -12.78 11.74
CA LEU A 88 2.71 -12.44 12.97
C LEU A 88 3.58 -12.88 14.15
N SER A 89 3.89 -11.99 15.08
CA SER A 89 4.61 -12.35 16.32
C SER A 89 3.80 -11.90 17.52
N TYR A 90 3.36 -12.87 18.31
CA TYR A 90 2.61 -12.71 19.55
C TYR A 90 3.58 -12.77 20.72
N ARG A 91 3.45 -11.82 21.65
CA ARG A 91 4.06 -11.86 22.97
C ARG A 91 2.94 -12.00 24.00
N ILE A 92 3.04 -12.98 24.88
CA ILE A 92 2.11 -13.19 25.99
C ILE A 92 2.90 -13.00 27.27
N LEU A 93 2.36 -12.20 28.19
CA LEU A 93 2.88 -12.07 29.55
C LEU A 93 1.80 -12.56 30.51
N LEU A 94 2.23 -13.33 31.51
CA LEU A 94 1.39 -13.87 32.58
C LEU A 94 1.89 -13.34 33.94
N PRO A 95 1.65 -12.05 34.28
CA PRO A 95 2.06 -11.52 35.58
C PRO A 95 1.48 -12.33 36.74
N GLY A 96 2.30 -12.59 37.76
CA GLY A 96 1.92 -13.39 38.91
C GLY A 96 1.76 -14.89 38.62
N LEU A 97 2.29 -15.41 37.50
CA LEU A 97 2.21 -16.83 37.19
C LEU A 97 2.84 -17.69 38.29
N THR A 98 2.05 -18.62 38.80
CA THR A 98 2.40 -19.65 39.77
C THR A 98 1.85 -20.99 39.30
N GLY A 99 2.43 -22.09 39.79
CA GLY A 99 2.05 -23.46 39.42
C GLY A 99 3.27 -24.38 39.40
N THR A 100 3.02 -25.69 39.38
CA THR A 100 4.06 -26.73 39.41
C THR A 100 3.81 -27.89 38.46
N ARG A 101 2.57 -28.05 37.94
CA ARG A 101 2.16 -29.20 37.12
C ARG A 101 1.26 -28.79 35.95
N GLY A 102 1.05 -29.71 35.03
CA GLY A 102 0.32 -29.50 33.78
C GLY A 102 1.07 -28.66 32.73
N GLN A 103 0.35 -28.29 31.67
CA GLN A 103 0.86 -27.51 30.55
C GLN A 103 -0.15 -26.45 30.12
N LEU A 104 0.35 -25.30 29.65
CA LEU A 104 -0.41 -24.35 28.86
C LEU A 104 -0.22 -24.67 27.37
N LEU A 105 -1.31 -25.09 26.72
CA LEU A 105 -1.37 -25.28 25.27
C LEU A 105 -1.79 -23.95 24.62
N ILE A 106 -1.05 -23.51 23.60
CA ILE A 106 -1.31 -22.25 22.90
C ILE A 106 -1.47 -22.52 21.41
N ASN A 107 -2.61 -22.08 20.88
CA ASN A 107 -3.05 -22.31 19.51
C ASN A 107 -3.12 -20.97 18.77
N ILE A 108 -2.34 -20.81 17.70
CA ILE A 108 -2.56 -19.74 16.71
C ILE A 108 -3.50 -20.28 15.64
N ASN A 109 -4.78 -20.04 15.85
CA ASN A 109 -5.90 -20.36 14.96
C ASN A 109 -5.91 -19.38 13.78
N GLY A 110 -6.41 -19.82 12.63
CA GLY A 110 -6.57 -18.96 11.47
C GLY A 110 -7.83 -19.29 10.69
N ILE A 111 -8.39 -18.28 10.03
CA ILE A 111 -9.50 -18.41 9.09
C ILE A 111 -9.12 -17.75 7.75
N THR A 112 -9.62 -18.31 6.64
CA THR A 112 -9.55 -17.68 5.32
C THR A 112 -10.55 -16.53 5.21
N GLU A 113 -10.50 -15.80 4.10
CA GLU A 113 -11.47 -14.75 3.75
C GLU A 113 -12.90 -15.31 3.66
N ASP A 114 -13.05 -16.52 3.12
CA ASP A 114 -14.31 -17.27 3.03
C ASP A 114 -14.76 -17.90 4.37
N GLY A 115 -14.01 -17.67 5.46
CA GLY A 115 -14.31 -18.20 6.80
C GLY A 115 -13.89 -19.66 7.02
N GLU A 116 -13.16 -20.29 6.08
CA GLU A 116 -12.66 -21.66 6.25
C GLU A 116 -11.54 -21.73 7.30
N SER A 117 -11.55 -22.77 8.14
CA SER A 117 -10.53 -22.95 9.17
C SER A 117 -9.18 -23.39 8.60
N VAL A 118 -8.12 -22.66 8.96
CA VAL A 118 -6.74 -22.93 8.58
C VAL A 118 -6.04 -23.71 9.68
N ALA A 119 -5.23 -24.70 9.31
CA ALA A 119 -4.48 -25.54 10.25
C ALA A 119 -3.77 -24.70 11.35
N PRO A 120 -4.11 -24.88 12.63
CA PRO A 120 -3.57 -24.07 13.71
C PRO A 120 -2.08 -24.36 13.92
N LYS A 121 -1.34 -23.39 14.46
CA LYS A 121 -0.01 -23.67 15.02
C LYS A 121 -0.18 -23.87 16.52
N VAL A 122 0.05 -25.09 16.97
CA VAL A 122 -0.05 -25.47 18.39
C VAL A 122 1.34 -25.56 19.00
N MET A 123 1.49 -25.06 20.23
CA MET A 123 2.67 -25.23 21.08
C MET A 123 2.21 -25.61 22.48
N ALA A 124 3.01 -26.40 23.20
CA ALA A 124 2.75 -26.80 24.58
C ALA A 124 3.89 -26.31 25.48
N PHE A 125 3.54 -25.67 26.60
CA PHE A 125 4.47 -25.06 27.53
C PHE A 125 4.26 -25.64 28.94
N PRO A 126 5.24 -26.38 29.50
CA PRO A 126 5.19 -26.85 30.89
C PRO A 126 5.11 -25.68 31.88
N ILE A 127 4.20 -25.77 32.85
CA ILE A 127 3.91 -24.66 33.78
C ILE A 127 5.12 -24.35 34.69
N ASP A 128 5.82 -25.38 35.18
CA ASP A 128 7.05 -25.26 35.97
C ASP A 128 8.12 -24.43 35.26
N LYS A 129 8.30 -24.65 33.96
CA LYS A 129 9.25 -23.90 33.12
C LYS A 129 8.79 -22.48 32.86
N LEU A 130 7.50 -22.27 32.54
CA LEU A 130 6.96 -20.92 32.37
C LEU A 130 7.14 -20.07 33.63
N VAL A 131 6.91 -20.63 34.82
CA VAL A 131 7.15 -19.93 36.09
C VAL A 131 8.64 -19.59 36.25
N ALA A 132 9.55 -20.52 35.96
CA ALA A 132 11.00 -20.28 36.02
C ALA A 132 11.50 -19.25 34.98
N GLU A 133 10.82 -19.14 33.84
CA GLU A 133 11.10 -18.17 32.75
C GLU A 133 10.34 -16.83 32.92
N GLY A 134 9.63 -16.63 34.05
CA GLY A 134 8.99 -15.37 34.40
C GLY A 134 7.60 -15.14 33.78
N GLY A 135 6.97 -16.18 33.24
CA GLY A 135 5.62 -16.12 32.65
C GLY A 135 5.56 -15.46 31.28
N GLU A 136 6.69 -15.31 30.58
CA GLU A 136 6.76 -14.72 29.24
C GLU A 136 6.80 -15.78 28.13
N ILE A 137 6.03 -15.56 27.06
CA ILE A 137 5.97 -16.46 25.90
C ILE A 137 6.01 -15.65 24.60
N GLU A 138 7.01 -15.92 23.75
CA GLU A 138 7.06 -15.43 22.37
C GLU A 138 6.69 -16.53 21.37
N MET A 139 5.77 -16.24 20.46
CA MET A 139 5.37 -17.14 19.38
C MET A 139 5.20 -16.40 18.06
N SER A 140 5.54 -17.05 16.95
CA SER A 140 5.24 -16.49 15.62
C SER A 140 4.69 -17.50 14.61
N LYS A 141 3.87 -17.01 13.69
CA LYS A 141 3.30 -17.71 12.53
C LYS A 141 3.48 -16.84 11.28
N LEU A 142 3.54 -17.47 10.11
CA LEU A 142 3.43 -16.74 8.84
C LEU A 142 1.94 -16.51 8.56
N GLY A 143 1.51 -15.26 8.53
CA GLY A 143 0.18 -14.88 8.08
C GLY A 143 0.10 -14.93 6.56
N ALA A 144 -1.09 -15.19 6.02
CA ALA A 144 -1.37 -15.07 4.59
C ALA A 144 -2.28 -13.86 4.35
N PRO A 145 -2.20 -13.17 3.20
CA PRO A 145 -3.15 -12.13 2.83
C PRO A 145 -4.60 -12.64 2.84
N GLY A 146 -5.55 -11.78 3.24
CA GLY A 146 -6.98 -12.11 3.33
C GLY A 146 -7.34 -13.06 4.47
N HIS A 147 -6.36 -13.58 5.21
CA HIS A 147 -6.61 -14.48 6.36
C HIS A 147 -6.62 -13.68 7.66
N SER A 148 -7.40 -14.13 8.63
CA SER A 148 -7.39 -13.57 9.99
C SER A 148 -6.90 -14.62 11.00
N TYR A 149 -6.24 -14.18 12.08
CA TYR A 149 -5.62 -15.08 13.06
C TYR A 149 -5.91 -14.67 14.49
N ALA A 150 -6.24 -15.65 15.33
CA ALA A 150 -6.49 -15.50 16.76
C ALA A 150 -5.54 -16.39 17.57
N ILE A 151 -5.30 -16.04 18.84
CA ILE A 151 -4.52 -16.86 19.77
C ILE A 151 -5.41 -17.33 20.93
N MET A 152 -5.36 -18.64 21.20
CA MET A 152 -6.17 -19.32 22.23
C MET A 152 -5.28 -20.15 23.15
N GLY A 153 -5.41 -19.95 24.46
CA GLY A 153 -4.75 -20.71 25.51
C GLY A 153 -5.71 -21.67 26.21
N THR A 154 -5.25 -22.89 26.49
CA THR A 154 -5.96 -23.91 27.28
C THR A 154 -4.98 -24.66 28.17
N LEU A 155 -5.29 -24.82 29.46
CA LEU A 155 -4.56 -25.67 30.39
C LEU A 155 -4.92 -27.15 30.22
N THR A 156 -4.00 -28.05 30.58
CA THR A 156 -4.31 -29.48 30.76
C THR A 156 -5.05 -29.74 32.08
N ASP A 157 -5.80 -30.83 32.15
CA ASP A 157 -6.67 -31.17 33.31
C ASP A 157 -5.90 -31.38 34.63
N ASP A 158 -4.60 -31.67 34.57
CA ASP A 158 -3.69 -31.84 35.72
C ASP A 158 -3.02 -30.54 36.18
N SER A 159 -3.29 -29.42 35.51
CA SER A 159 -2.67 -28.12 35.79
C SER A 159 -3.15 -27.48 37.08
N ASP A 160 -2.20 -26.99 37.88
CA ASP A 160 -2.43 -26.15 39.06
C ASP A 160 -2.09 -24.67 38.83
N ALA A 161 -1.88 -24.27 37.57
CA ALA A 161 -1.44 -22.93 37.19
C ALA A 161 -2.44 -21.82 37.57
N ARG A 162 -1.92 -20.70 38.07
CA ARG A 162 -2.64 -19.44 38.32
C ARG A 162 -1.81 -18.24 37.91
N ALA A 163 -2.42 -17.24 37.28
CA ALA A 163 -1.81 -15.93 37.02
C ALA A 163 -2.74 -14.81 37.49
N ASP A 164 -2.19 -13.65 37.87
CA ASP A 164 -2.99 -12.51 38.30
C ASP A 164 -3.78 -11.92 37.13
N ARG A 165 -3.15 -11.89 35.95
CA ARG A 165 -3.70 -11.33 34.71
C ARG A 165 -3.04 -11.92 33.46
N ILE A 166 -3.61 -11.64 32.30
CA ILE A 166 -3.09 -12.05 31.00
C ILE A 166 -2.90 -10.81 30.11
N GLU A 167 -1.70 -10.61 29.58
CA GLU A 167 -1.42 -9.58 28.57
C GLU A 167 -1.00 -10.27 27.27
N ILE A 168 -1.51 -9.80 26.13
CA ILE A 168 -1.21 -10.37 24.82
C ILE A 168 -1.02 -9.22 23.84
N SER A 169 0.14 -9.14 23.20
CA SER A 169 0.40 -8.15 22.16
C SER A 169 0.86 -8.81 20.86
N LEU A 170 0.52 -8.19 19.72
CA LEU A 170 0.74 -8.72 18.38
C LEU A 170 1.46 -7.70 17.49
N THR A 171 2.64 -8.07 17.00
CA THR A 171 3.32 -7.39 15.89
C THR A 171 2.95 -8.03 14.55
N GLY A 172 2.77 -7.22 13.51
CA GLY A 172 2.40 -7.69 12.16
C GLY A 172 0.90 -7.93 11.90
N GLY A 173 0.02 -7.64 12.87
CA GLY A 173 -1.43 -7.64 12.67
C GLY A 173 -1.92 -6.30 12.09
N ASP A 174 -2.94 -6.35 11.23
CA ASP A 174 -3.46 -5.20 10.49
C ASP A 174 -4.92 -4.92 10.86
N SER A 175 -5.19 -4.63 12.14
CA SER A 175 -6.49 -4.07 12.52
C SER A 175 -6.62 -2.62 12.03
N SER A 176 -7.85 -2.18 11.77
CA SER A 176 -8.16 -0.81 11.35
C SER A 176 -7.60 0.24 12.33
N ASP A 177 -7.64 -0.07 13.63
CA ASP A 177 -7.12 0.82 14.67
C ASP A 177 -5.59 0.82 14.73
N ALA A 178 -4.92 -0.30 14.45
CA ALA A 178 -3.46 -0.32 14.30
C ALA A 178 -3.00 0.51 13.10
N LEU A 179 -3.70 0.41 11.96
CA LEU A 179 -3.43 1.22 10.77
C LEU A 179 -3.62 2.73 11.04
N ARG A 180 -4.72 3.10 11.71
CA ARG A 180 -4.99 4.47 12.17
C ARG A 180 -3.89 4.98 13.11
N ALA A 181 -3.55 4.22 14.15
CA ALA A 181 -2.52 4.60 15.11
C ALA A 181 -1.14 4.80 14.45
N ARG A 182 -0.74 3.93 13.52
CA ARG A 182 0.51 4.09 12.73
C ARG A 182 0.49 5.37 11.89
N TYR A 183 -0.65 5.70 11.28
CA TYR A 183 -0.80 6.91 10.48
C TYR A 183 -0.86 8.19 11.33
N ASP A 184 -1.60 8.20 12.45
CA ASP A 184 -1.63 9.35 13.37
C ASP A 184 -0.25 9.61 14.00
N ALA A 185 0.53 8.58 14.32
CA ALA A 185 1.92 8.72 14.74
C ALA A 185 2.79 9.34 13.63
N ALA A 186 2.68 8.85 12.38
CA ALA A 186 3.39 9.41 11.23
C ALA A 186 3.04 10.88 10.96
N ARG A 187 1.77 11.27 11.15
CA ARG A 187 1.29 12.65 11.04
C ARG A 187 1.94 13.57 12.09
N GLN A 188 2.16 13.07 13.30
CA GLN A 188 2.81 13.83 14.38
C GLN A 188 4.33 13.88 14.23
N ASP A 189 4.96 12.80 13.76
CA ASP A 189 6.40 12.69 13.51
C ASP A 189 6.77 13.07 12.06
N PHE A 190 7.13 12.09 11.22
CA PHE A 190 7.90 12.35 10.00
C PHE A 190 7.13 13.12 8.92
N LEU A 191 5.79 13.15 8.91
CA LEU A 191 5.05 13.98 7.95
C LEU A 191 5.08 15.47 8.36
N SER A 192 5.03 15.78 9.66
CA SER A 192 5.08 17.18 10.13
C SER A 192 6.48 17.77 10.24
N ALA A 193 7.52 16.92 10.26
CA ALA A 193 8.91 17.32 10.44
C ALA A 193 9.40 18.33 9.39
N PRO A 194 10.18 19.37 9.76
CA PRO A 194 10.77 20.29 8.79
C PRO A 194 11.87 19.60 7.96
N GLY A 195 12.15 20.13 6.77
CA GLY A 195 13.31 19.70 5.97
C GLY A 195 14.63 19.93 6.71
N LYS A 196 15.61 19.05 6.50
CA LYS A 196 16.94 19.12 7.13
C LYS A 196 18.01 19.46 6.09
N GLY A 197 19.12 20.08 6.55
CA GLY A 197 20.25 20.43 5.67
C GLY A 197 19.81 21.29 4.45
N PRO A 198 20.18 20.92 3.21
CA PRO A 198 19.75 21.59 1.98
C PRO A 198 18.23 21.71 1.83
N LEU A 199 17.48 20.73 2.34
CA LEU A 199 16.02 20.65 2.19
C LEU A 199 15.23 21.62 3.09
N LYS A 200 15.90 22.36 3.99
CA LYS A 200 15.26 23.34 4.91
C LYS A 200 14.37 24.37 4.22
N LYS A 201 14.71 24.77 2.98
CA LYS A 201 13.94 25.73 2.17
C LYS A 201 12.94 25.07 1.23
N LEU A 202 13.11 23.77 0.98
CA LEU A 202 12.34 23.03 -0.02
C LEU A 202 11.16 22.29 0.61
N VAL A 203 11.34 21.64 1.76
CA VAL A 203 10.24 21.02 2.51
C VAL A 203 9.59 22.08 3.40
N VAL A 204 8.36 22.48 3.05
CA VAL A 204 7.64 23.62 3.62
C VAL A 204 6.40 23.17 4.41
N LYS A 205 6.16 23.80 5.56
CA LYS A 205 4.93 23.61 6.33
C LYS A 205 3.82 24.54 5.80
N ARG A 206 3.26 24.19 4.64
CA ARG A 206 2.18 24.93 3.96
C ARG A 206 1.03 23.98 3.63
N ARG A 207 -0.22 24.46 3.71
CA ARG A 207 -1.39 23.68 3.28
C ARG A 207 -1.24 23.24 1.81
N ALA A 208 -1.58 22.00 1.51
CA ALA A 208 -1.71 21.54 0.13
C ALA A 208 -2.92 22.21 -0.54
N THR A 209 -2.75 22.76 -1.74
CA THR A 209 -3.85 23.37 -2.50
C THR A 209 -3.73 23.07 -3.99
N LEU A 210 -4.86 22.99 -4.70
CA LEU A 210 -4.89 22.93 -6.16
C LEU A 210 -4.92 24.34 -6.78
N ALA A 211 -5.36 25.37 -6.04
CA ALA A 211 -5.28 26.76 -6.49
C ALA A 211 -3.83 27.21 -6.76
N GLN A 212 -2.89 26.80 -5.92
CA GLN A 212 -1.45 27.03 -6.08
C GLN A 212 -0.71 25.69 -5.89
N PRO A 213 -0.69 24.82 -6.92
CA PRO A 213 -0.14 23.49 -6.81
C PRO A 213 1.37 23.51 -6.56
N THR A 214 1.83 22.51 -5.84
CA THR A 214 3.22 22.31 -5.46
C THR A 214 3.43 20.81 -5.25
N SER A 215 4.65 20.36 -4.95
CA SER A 215 4.88 18.94 -4.68
C SER A 215 4.15 18.54 -3.38
N GLN A 216 3.09 17.75 -3.46
CA GLN A 216 2.12 17.58 -2.35
C GLN A 216 1.32 16.27 -2.44
N MET A 217 0.77 15.81 -1.31
CA MET A 217 -0.17 14.68 -1.30
C MET A 217 -1.63 15.09 -1.50
N CYS A 218 -2.46 14.10 -1.84
CA CYS A 218 -3.92 14.21 -1.88
C CYS A 218 -4.51 14.47 -0.48
N THR A 219 -5.39 15.46 -0.35
CA THR A 219 -6.13 15.80 0.89
C THR A 219 -7.60 16.10 0.60
N ALA A 220 -8.45 15.92 1.60
CA ALA A 220 -9.88 16.21 1.54
C ALA A 220 -10.19 17.70 1.31
N ALA A 221 -9.29 18.59 1.73
CA ALA A 221 -9.43 20.03 1.54
C ALA A 221 -9.40 20.41 0.05
N GLN A 222 -8.51 19.78 -0.73
CA GLN A 222 -8.37 20.01 -2.17
C GLN A 222 -9.63 19.63 -2.95
N MET A 223 -10.28 18.53 -2.57
CA MET A 223 -11.55 18.09 -3.17
C MET A 223 -12.70 19.10 -3.02
N LYS A 224 -12.56 20.08 -2.11
CA LYS A 224 -13.54 21.14 -1.84
C LYS A 224 -13.17 22.48 -2.48
N GLU A 225 -12.01 22.58 -3.14
CA GLU A 225 -11.64 23.80 -3.84
C GLU A 225 -12.46 23.96 -5.13
N PRO A 226 -12.90 25.19 -5.51
CA PRO A 226 -13.64 25.42 -6.76
C PRO A 226 -12.90 24.87 -7.99
N VAL A 227 -11.57 25.05 -8.03
CA VAL A 227 -10.70 24.55 -9.11
C VAL A 227 -10.73 23.03 -9.27
N TYR A 228 -11.07 22.26 -8.23
CA TYR A 228 -11.28 20.81 -8.35
C TYR A 228 -12.57 20.51 -9.09
N ALA A 229 -13.67 21.17 -8.71
CA ALA A 229 -14.96 21.02 -9.39
C ALA A 229 -14.88 21.47 -10.86
N ASP A 230 -14.24 22.61 -11.14
CA ASP A 230 -14.02 23.13 -12.49
C ASP A 230 -13.24 22.13 -13.37
N TRP A 231 -12.17 21.53 -12.83
CA TRP A 231 -11.41 20.52 -13.56
C TRP A 231 -12.18 19.21 -13.73
N CYS A 232 -12.94 18.75 -12.72
CA CYS A 232 -13.81 17.59 -12.88
C CYS A 232 -14.84 17.80 -14.01
N HIS A 233 -15.49 18.96 -14.07
CA HIS A 233 -16.39 19.30 -15.18
C HIS A 233 -15.68 19.33 -16.54
N ARG A 234 -14.46 19.88 -16.63
CA ARG A 234 -13.62 19.85 -17.85
C ARG A 234 -13.18 18.43 -18.26
N MET A 235 -13.10 17.51 -17.32
CA MET A 235 -12.87 16.07 -17.55
C MET A 235 -14.17 15.29 -17.83
N ALA A 236 -15.32 15.96 -18.01
CA ALA A 236 -16.66 15.36 -18.11
C ALA A 236 -17.02 14.42 -16.93
N ASN A 237 -16.42 14.65 -15.76
CA ASN A 237 -16.57 13.84 -14.55
C ASN A 237 -17.34 14.58 -13.46
N VAL A 238 -18.12 13.83 -12.67
CA VAL A 238 -18.68 14.33 -11.41
C VAL A 238 -17.56 14.38 -10.35
N PRO A 239 -17.45 15.46 -9.55
CA PRO A 239 -16.51 15.51 -8.42
C PRO A 239 -16.77 14.38 -7.42
N SER A 240 -15.73 13.59 -7.14
CA SER A 240 -15.72 12.49 -6.17
C SER A 240 -14.55 12.64 -5.19
N ARG A 241 -14.62 11.92 -4.08
CA ARG A 241 -13.56 11.86 -3.06
C ARG A 241 -12.64 10.68 -3.36
N HIS A 242 -12.02 10.66 -4.54
CA HIS A 242 -11.16 9.56 -5.00
C HIS A 242 -9.78 10.04 -5.43
N ARG A 243 -8.71 9.45 -4.88
CA ARG A 243 -7.31 9.91 -5.09
C ARG A 243 -6.90 9.92 -6.57
N LYS A 244 -7.39 8.97 -7.39
CA LYS A 244 -7.10 8.93 -8.84
C LYS A 244 -7.70 10.12 -9.61
N GLN A 245 -8.88 10.60 -9.21
CA GLN A 245 -9.46 11.81 -9.81
C GLN A 245 -8.62 13.03 -9.42
N TRP A 246 -8.15 13.10 -8.16
CA TRP A 246 -7.18 14.11 -7.73
C TRP A 246 -5.85 14.06 -8.48
N GLU A 247 -5.31 12.89 -8.83
CA GLU A 247 -4.07 12.80 -9.62
C GLU A 247 -4.22 13.48 -10.99
N PHE A 248 -5.31 13.18 -11.71
CA PHE A 248 -5.60 13.81 -12.99
C PHE A 248 -5.78 15.33 -12.85
N VAL A 249 -6.58 15.78 -11.87
CA VAL A 249 -6.75 17.22 -11.59
C VAL A 249 -5.42 17.88 -11.21
N PHE A 250 -4.60 17.24 -10.38
CA PHE A 250 -3.32 17.77 -9.93
C PHE A 250 -2.35 17.95 -11.10
N ILE A 251 -2.24 16.97 -12.01
CA ILE A 251 -1.41 17.06 -13.22
C ILE A 251 -1.91 18.20 -14.11
N LEU A 252 -3.20 18.19 -14.47
CA LEU A 252 -3.83 19.22 -15.32
C LEU A 252 -3.63 20.63 -14.76
N ARG A 253 -3.92 20.80 -13.48
CA ARG A 253 -3.83 22.09 -12.79
C ARG A 253 -2.39 22.56 -12.60
N THR A 254 -1.44 21.66 -12.38
CA THR A 254 0.00 22.00 -12.31
C THR A 254 0.51 22.51 -13.66
N LEU A 255 0.14 21.84 -14.75
CA LEU A 255 0.52 22.24 -16.10
C LEU A 255 -0.13 23.58 -16.50
N GLU A 256 -1.39 23.79 -16.17
CA GLU A 256 -2.08 25.07 -16.34
C GLU A 256 -1.44 26.20 -15.52
N TYR A 257 -1.17 25.96 -14.23
CA TYR A 257 -0.58 26.96 -13.33
C TYR A 257 0.83 27.40 -13.76
N HIS A 258 1.62 26.49 -14.33
CA HIS A 258 2.93 26.82 -14.91
C HIS A 258 2.85 27.23 -16.40
N GLY A 259 1.65 27.43 -16.95
CA GLY A 259 1.43 27.92 -18.32
C GLY A 259 1.81 26.92 -19.43
N MET A 260 2.01 25.64 -19.11
CA MET A 260 2.37 24.58 -20.05
C MET A 260 1.18 24.06 -20.85
N LEU A 261 -0.04 24.18 -20.29
CA LEU A 261 -1.27 23.85 -20.99
C LEU A 261 -1.69 25.00 -21.93
N ARG A 262 -1.09 25.05 -23.13
CA ARG A 262 -1.32 26.11 -24.13
C ARG A 262 -1.18 25.57 -25.56
N PRO A 263 -1.81 26.18 -26.57
CA PRO A 263 -1.63 25.80 -27.97
C PRO A 263 -0.15 25.75 -28.39
N GLY A 264 0.24 24.67 -29.08
CA GLY A 264 1.60 24.43 -29.55
C GLY A 264 2.61 23.94 -28.50
N ALA A 265 2.22 23.77 -27.23
CA ALA A 265 3.08 23.13 -26.24
C ALA A 265 3.22 21.63 -26.51
N ARG A 266 4.41 21.07 -26.30
CA ARG A 266 4.73 19.65 -26.52
C ARG A 266 4.71 18.88 -25.20
N GLY A 267 3.83 17.89 -25.07
CA GLY A 267 3.75 16.97 -23.93
C GLY A 267 4.29 15.57 -24.23
N LEU A 268 4.93 14.93 -23.25
CA LEU A 268 5.33 13.51 -23.29
C LEU A 268 4.78 12.77 -22.05
N GLY A 269 3.91 11.80 -22.30
CA GLY A 269 3.26 11.00 -21.25
C GLY A 269 3.87 9.61 -21.12
N PHE A 270 3.98 9.11 -19.89
CA PHE A 270 4.54 7.79 -19.57
C PHE A 270 3.55 6.95 -18.77
N GLY A 271 3.29 5.71 -19.23
CA GLY A 271 2.31 4.83 -18.60
C GLY A 271 0.91 5.44 -18.65
N VAL A 272 0.51 6.00 -19.80
CA VAL A 272 -0.71 6.81 -19.92
C VAL A 272 -2.00 6.01 -19.73
N GLY A 273 -1.97 4.69 -19.99
CA GLY A 273 -3.17 3.87 -19.94
C GLY A 273 -4.29 4.42 -20.83
N ILE A 274 -5.54 4.20 -20.39
CA ILE A 274 -6.75 4.81 -20.97
C ILE A 274 -7.21 6.08 -20.22
N GLU A 275 -6.27 6.88 -19.71
CA GLU A 275 -6.58 8.07 -18.91
C GLU A 275 -7.09 9.27 -19.74
N PRO A 276 -7.84 10.23 -19.14
CA PRO A 276 -8.41 11.36 -19.90
C PRO A 276 -7.38 12.41 -20.37
N LEU A 277 -6.16 12.39 -19.82
CA LEU A 277 -5.18 13.47 -19.93
C LEU A 277 -4.75 13.76 -21.38
N SER A 278 -4.42 12.72 -22.16
CA SER A 278 -4.00 12.86 -23.56
C SER A 278 -5.03 13.61 -24.42
N SER A 279 -6.32 13.32 -24.21
CA SER A 279 -7.41 13.99 -24.95
C SER A 279 -7.59 15.44 -24.51
N ILE A 280 -7.46 15.72 -23.21
CA ILE A 280 -7.56 17.09 -22.69
C ILE A 280 -6.39 17.95 -23.19
N PHE A 281 -5.17 17.42 -23.23
CA PHE A 281 -4.02 18.13 -23.78
C PHE A 281 -4.24 18.50 -25.27
N ALA A 282 -4.73 17.56 -26.09
CA ALA A 282 -5.07 17.81 -27.50
C ALA A 282 -6.18 18.86 -27.67
N ALA A 283 -7.20 18.84 -26.80
CA ALA A 283 -8.28 19.83 -26.77
C ALA A 283 -7.81 21.24 -26.37
N ASN A 284 -6.74 21.35 -25.56
CA ASN A 284 -6.07 22.62 -25.26
C ASN A 284 -4.98 22.99 -26.30
N GLY A 285 -4.96 22.29 -27.45
CA GLY A 285 -4.04 22.57 -28.57
C GLY A 285 -2.59 22.14 -28.35
N CYS A 286 -2.30 21.31 -27.35
CA CYS A 286 -0.96 20.75 -27.14
C CYS A 286 -0.71 19.60 -28.12
N THR A 287 0.53 19.45 -28.59
CA THR A 287 0.99 18.26 -29.33
C THR A 287 1.53 17.23 -28.34
N VAL A 288 1.15 15.98 -28.46
CA VAL A 288 1.38 14.94 -27.46
C VAL A 288 2.07 13.71 -28.07
N VAL A 289 3.08 13.21 -27.37
CA VAL A 289 3.55 11.83 -27.50
C VAL A 289 3.07 11.07 -26.27
N ALA A 290 2.10 10.19 -26.46
CA ALA A 290 1.58 9.30 -25.44
C ALA A 290 2.38 7.99 -25.47
N THR A 291 2.86 7.52 -24.32
CA THR A 291 3.65 6.28 -24.25
C THR A 291 3.19 5.34 -23.14
N ASP A 292 3.28 4.05 -23.44
CA ASP A 292 2.96 2.95 -22.53
C ASP A 292 3.88 1.76 -22.86
N LEU A 293 3.83 0.69 -22.06
CA LEU A 293 4.53 -0.56 -22.38
C LEU A 293 3.97 -1.18 -23.68
N ALA A 294 4.81 -1.94 -24.37
CA ALA A 294 4.39 -2.69 -25.55
C ALA A 294 3.34 -3.76 -25.14
N ALA A 295 2.29 -3.93 -25.96
CA ALA A 295 1.16 -4.80 -25.61
C ALA A 295 1.52 -6.30 -25.56
N ASP A 296 2.64 -6.68 -26.19
CA ASP A 296 3.24 -8.01 -26.20
C ASP A 296 4.30 -8.21 -25.08
N ASP A 297 4.52 -7.21 -24.22
CA ASP A 297 5.36 -7.36 -23.02
C ASP A 297 4.61 -8.14 -21.92
N ASP A 298 5.25 -9.17 -21.36
CA ASP A 298 4.69 -9.97 -20.25
C ASP A 298 4.28 -9.09 -19.04
N ARG A 299 4.97 -7.97 -18.81
CA ARG A 299 4.67 -7.02 -17.71
C ARG A 299 3.37 -6.25 -17.95
N ALA A 300 2.95 -6.10 -19.21
CA ALA A 300 1.75 -5.38 -19.59
C ALA A 300 0.46 -6.22 -19.39
N GLN A 301 0.57 -7.55 -19.23
CA GLN A 301 -0.59 -8.44 -19.15
C GLN A 301 -1.56 -8.08 -18.00
N VAL A 302 -1.05 -7.69 -16.83
CA VAL A 302 -1.89 -7.27 -15.69
C VAL A 302 -2.77 -6.07 -16.04
N TRP A 303 -2.29 -5.16 -16.89
CA TRP A 303 -3.00 -3.97 -17.34
C TRP A 303 -3.89 -4.22 -18.57
N ASN A 304 -3.55 -5.22 -19.39
CA ASN A 304 -4.44 -5.73 -20.43
C ASN A 304 -5.68 -6.40 -19.81
N ASP A 305 -5.47 -7.27 -18.81
CA ASP A 305 -6.54 -8.02 -18.13
C ASP A 305 -7.55 -7.09 -17.41
N THR A 306 -7.11 -5.93 -16.93
CA THR A 306 -7.97 -4.90 -16.31
C THR A 306 -8.48 -3.84 -17.31
N ALA A 307 -8.16 -3.98 -18.61
CA ALA A 307 -8.46 -3.01 -19.67
C ALA A 307 -7.92 -1.59 -19.38
N GLN A 308 -6.81 -1.49 -18.66
CA GLN A 308 -6.16 -0.23 -18.27
C GLN A 308 -4.98 0.17 -19.15
N LEU A 309 -4.39 -0.76 -19.91
CA LEU A 309 -3.28 -0.49 -20.85
C LEU A 309 -3.75 0.35 -22.06
N GLY A 310 -3.04 1.43 -22.35
CA GLY A 310 -3.25 2.22 -23.56
C GLY A 310 -2.44 1.65 -24.72
N SER A 311 -2.92 0.60 -25.41
CA SER A 311 -2.09 -0.10 -26.42
C SER A 311 -1.96 0.62 -27.77
N ASN A 312 -2.83 1.58 -28.07
CA ASN A 312 -2.86 2.32 -29.35
C ASN A 312 -3.69 3.62 -29.28
N LEU A 313 -3.50 4.49 -30.28
CA LEU A 313 -4.18 5.80 -30.39
C LEU A 313 -5.71 5.75 -30.24
N ARG A 314 -6.39 4.71 -30.74
CA ARG A 314 -7.87 4.63 -30.67
C ARG A 314 -8.37 4.27 -29.27
N GLN A 315 -7.58 3.57 -28.46
CA GLN A 315 -7.94 3.26 -27.07
C GLN A 315 -7.73 4.43 -26.12
N ILE A 316 -6.76 5.31 -26.40
CA ILE A 316 -6.43 6.47 -25.56
C ILE A 316 -7.18 7.75 -25.97
N HIS A 317 -8.05 7.67 -26.98
CA HIS A 317 -8.94 8.75 -27.38
C HIS A 317 -10.23 8.71 -26.55
N ASN A 318 -10.53 9.82 -25.87
CA ASN A 318 -11.83 10.03 -25.23
C ASN A 318 -12.67 11.00 -26.06
N PRO A 319 -13.70 10.52 -26.79
CA PRO A 319 -14.50 11.35 -27.70
C PRO A 319 -15.38 12.38 -26.99
N HIS A 320 -15.56 12.29 -25.67
CA HIS A 320 -16.27 13.31 -24.89
C HIS A 320 -15.39 14.51 -24.53
N LEU A 321 -14.06 14.40 -24.70
CA LEU A 321 -13.08 15.41 -24.26
C LEU A 321 -12.35 16.09 -25.43
N CYS A 322 -12.20 15.41 -26.56
CA CYS A 322 -11.59 15.96 -27.77
C CYS A 322 -12.23 15.35 -29.01
N ASP A 323 -12.49 16.15 -30.04
CA ASP A 323 -12.97 15.62 -31.33
C ASP A 323 -11.90 14.75 -32.01
N GLU A 324 -12.32 13.76 -32.80
CA GLU A 324 -11.40 12.79 -33.41
C GLU A 324 -10.36 13.49 -34.31
N ALA A 325 -10.74 14.50 -35.09
CA ALA A 325 -9.81 15.18 -35.99
C ALA A 325 -8.71 15.92 -35.22
N SER A 326 -9.06 16.73 -34.22
CA SER A 326 -8.12 17.38 -33.31
C SER A 326 -7.22 16.39 -32.57
N PHE A 327 -7.78 15.26 -32.12
CA PHE A 327 -7.03 14.26 -31.37
C PHE A 327 -5.97 13.58 -32.26
N PHE A 328 -6.36 13.07 -33.43
CA PHE A 328 -5.45 12.38 -34.34
C PHE A 328 -4.47 13.31 -35.07
N GLU A 329 -4.76 14.62 -35.16
CA GLU A 329 -3.77 15.63 -35.58
C GLU A 329 -2.68 15.82 -34.52
N ARG A 330 -3.03 15.83 -33.23
CA ARG A 330 -2.16 16.33 -32.15
C ARG A 330 -1.54 15.25 -31.29
N VAL A 331 -2.10 14.04 -31.25
CA VAL A 331 -1.63 12.94 -30.41
C VAL A 331 -1.00 11.85 -31.27
N SER A 332 0.22 11.47 -30.90
CA SER A 332 0.92 10.30 -31.41
C SER A 332 1.13 9.29 -30.27
N TYR A 333 1.18 8.00 -30.60
CA TYR A 333 1.44 6.93 -29.64
C TYR A 333 2.77 6.24 -29.96
N ARG A 334 3.53 5.88 -28.93
CA ARG A 334 4.77 5.10 -29.05
C ARG A 334 4.94 4.18 -27.84
N ALA A 335 5.18 2.89 -28.07
CA ALA A 335 5.56 1.97 -27.00
C ALA A 335 6.95 2.35 -26.44
N VAL A 336 7.06 2.51 -25.13
CA VAL A 336 8.29 2.90 -24.40
C VAL A 336 8.33 2.22 -23.03
N ASP A 337 9.44 1.53 -22.73
CA ASP A 337 9.75 1.15 -21.36
C ASP A 337 10.30 2.36 -20.59
N MET A 338 9.64 2.73 -19.49
CA MET A 338 10.05 3.82 -18.60
C MET A 338 11.46 3.61 -17.98
N ASN A 339 11.96 2.38 -17.93
CA ASN A 339 13.33 2.05 -17.52
C ASN A 339 14.38 2.29 -18.63
N ALA A 340 13.94 2.46 -19.88
CA ALA A 340 14.79 2.54 -21.07
C ALA A 340 14.27 3.58 -22.07
N ILE A 341 13.96 4.80 -21.58
CA ILE A 341 13.41 5.91 -22.38
C ILE A 341 14.36 6.22 -23.56
N PRO A 342 13.87 6.15 -24.82
CA PRO A 342 14.67 6.45 -26.00
C PRO A 342 15.25 7.86 -26.02
N ALA A 343 16.52 7.98 -26.39
CA ALA A 343 17.26 9.25 -26.37
C ALA A 343 16.78 10.30 -27.40
N ASP A 344 15.92 9.91 -28.34
CA ASP A 344 15.28 10.82 -29.30
C ASP A 344 14.02 11.52 -28.76
N LEU A 345 13.52 11.11 -27.58
CA LEU A 345 12.43 11.77 -26.89
C LEU A 345 12.94 13.02 -26.15
N VAL A 346 13.16 14.10 -26.90
CA VAL A 346 13.66 15.39 -26.40
C VAL A 346 12.79 16.57 -26.84
N ASP A 347 13.06 17.74 -26.25
CA ASP A 347 12.42 19.03 -26.53
C ASP A 347 10.90 19.07 -26.27
N PHE A 348 10.47 18.48 -25.14
CA PHE A 348 9.10 18.62 -24.62
C PHE A 348 8.97 19.82 -23.67
N ASP A 349 7.86 20.53 -23.71
CA ASP A 349 7.55 21.59 -22.75
C ASP A 349 7.09 21.00 -21.39
N PHE A 350 6.49 19.81 -21.41
CA PHE A 350 6.15 19.08 -20.18
C PHE A 350 6.21 17.55 -20.32
N THR A 351 6.38 16.88 -19.17
CA THR A 351 6.27 15.42 -19.01
C THR A 351 5.30 15.08 -17.89
N TRP A 352 4.57 13.98 -18.04
CA TRP A 352 3.68 13.50 -16.97
C TRP A 352 3.61 11.97 -16.87
N SER A 353 3.14 11.50 -15.71
CA SER A 353 2.62 10.15 -15.49
C SER A 353 1.67 10.16 -14.29
N SER A 354 0.61 9.37 -14.34
CA SER A 354 -0.43 9.32 -13.30
C SER A 354 -0.44 7.94 -12.65
N CYS A 355 0.18 7.77 -11.47
CA CYS A 355 0.41 6.47 -10.80
C CYS A 355 0.85 5.38 -11.80
N ALA A 356 2.16 5.35 -12.05
CA ALA A 356 2.80 4.46 -13.01
C ALA A 356 4.22 4.07 -12.58
N TYR A 357 5.01 5.00 -12.02
CA TYR A 357 6.43 4.76 -11.75
C TYR A 357 6.73 3.94 -10.48
N GLU A 358 5.71 3.69 -9.67
CA GLU A 358 5.69 2.63 -8.65
C GLU A 358 5.78 1.21 -9.24
N HIS A 359 5.45 1.03 -10.52
CA HIS A 359 5.42 -0.29 -11.15
C HIS A 359 6.76 -0.71 -11.80
N LEU A 360 7.80 0.11 -11.68
CA LEU A 360 9.10 -0.10 -12.33
C LEU A 360 10.03 -1.08 -11.61
N GLY A 361 9.48 -2.00 -10.80
CA GLY A 361 10.25 -3.07 -10.14
C GLY A 361 10.97 -2.67 -8.84
N SER A 362 11.30 -1.39 -8.65
CA SER A 362 11.93 -0.88 -7.42
C SER A 362 11.78 0.64 -7.22
N ILE A 363 11.94 1.12 -5.99
CA ILE A 363 11.99 2.56 -5.67
C ILE A 363 13.07 3.27 -6.49
N GLU A 364 14.29 2.74 -6.54
CA GLU A 364 15.40 3.34 -7.29
C GLU A 364 15.10 3.48 -8.79
N ALA A 365 14.41 2.49 -9.38
CA ALA A 365 13.98 2.57 -10.78
C ALA A 365 12.95 3.70 -11.00
N GLY A 366 12.03 3.91 -10.05
CA GLY A 366 11.11 5.04 -10.08
C GLY A 366 11.79 6.40 -9.90
N LEU A 367 12.80 6.51 -9.03
CA LEU A 367 13.59 7.73 -8.89
C LEU A 367 14.37 8.02 -10.18
N ALA A 368 15.05 7.01 -10.72
CA ALA A 368 15.80 7.11 -11.97
C ALA A 368 14.89 7.44 -13.17
N PHE A 369 13.66 6.92 -13.21
CA PHE A 369 12.64 7.32 -14.19
C PHE A 369 12.34 8.82 -14.12
N PHE A 370 12.10 9.38 -12.93
CA PHE A 370 11.83 10.82 -12.80
C PHE A 370 13.03 11.67 -13.24
N GLU A 371 14.25 11.26 -12.89
CA GLU A 371 15.47 11.91 -13.39
C GLU A 371 15.61 11.80 -14.92
N ASN A 372 15.13 10.72 -15.54
CA ASN A 372 15.14 10.52 -16.98
C ASN A 372 14.00 11.28 -17.70
N SER A 373 12.80 11.40 -17.11
CA SER A 373 11.71 12.20 -17.69
C SER A 373 12.11 13.68 -17.78
N VAL A 374 12.79 14.21 -16.76
CA VAL A 374 13.35 15.58 -16.80
C VAL A 374 14.36 15.78 -17.93
N LYS A 375 15.11 14.75 -18.35
CA LYS A 375 16.05 14.87 -19.50
C LYS A 375 15.31 15.16 -20.80
N CYS A 376 14.09 14.64 -20.98
CA CYS A 376 13.25 14.81 -22.16
C CYS A 376 12.74 16.25 -22.38
N LEU A 377 12.76 17.08 -21.34
CA LEU A 377 12.22 18.44 -21.38
C LEU A 377 13.14 19.44 -22.10
N LYS A 378 12.58 20.54 -22.61
CA LYS A 378 13.32 21.77 -22.91
C LYS A 378 13.78 22.45 -21.62
N PRO A 379 14.82 23.31 -21.65
CA PRO A 379 15.11 24.21 -20.55
C PRO A 379 13.87 25.00 -20.11
N GLY A 380 13.59 25.05 -18.82
CA GLY A 380 12.38 25.68 -18.25
C GLY A 380 11.08 24.87 -18.30
N GLY A 381 11.06 23.71 -18.96
CA GLY A 381 9.92 22.78 -19.03
C GLY A 381 9.61 22.08 -17.70
N ILE A 382 8.42 21.48 -17.56
CA ILE A 382 7.90 20.93 -16.30
C ILE A 382 7.73 19.40 -16.33
N ALA A 383 8.28 18.70 -15.35
CA ALA A 383 7.92 17.33 -15.01
C ALA A 383 6.90 17.34 -13.88
N VAL A 384 5.77 16.63 -14.04
CA VAL A 384 4.75 16.44 -13.00
C VAL A 384 4.28 14.99 -12.98
N HIS A 385 4.60 14.27 -11.91
CA HIS A 385 4.35 12.83 -11.82
C HIS A 385 3.72 12.46 -10.47
N THR A 386 2.70 11.61 -10.46
CA THR A 386 2.06 11.09 -9.24
C THR A 386 2.40 9.62 -8.97
N THR A 387 2.44 9.22 -7.69
CA THR A 387 2.70 7.84 -7.23
C THR A 387 2.23 7.65 -5.77
N GLU A 388 2.33 6.43 -5.23
CA GLU A 388 2.09 6.06 -3.84
C GLU A 388 3.11 6.62 -2.84
N LEU A 389 2.63 7.37 -1.85
CA LEU A 389 3.35 7.74 -0.64
C LEU A 389 2.87 6.91 0.57
N ASN A 390 3.82 6.26 1.24
CA ASN A 390 3.67 5.59 2.54
C ASN A 390 3.45 6.64 3.65
N LEU A 391 2.31 6.51 4.32
CA LEU A 391 1.86 7.37 5.43
C LEU A 391 2.00 6.69 6.80
N SER A 392 2.68 5.54 6.86
CA SER A 392 2.76 4.71 8.07
C SER A 392 4.21 4.32 8.45
N SER A 393 5.19 4.56 7.57
CA SER A 393 6.61 4.48 7.90
C SER A 393 7.46 5.30 6.93
N ASN A 394 8.52 5.92 7.45
CA ASN A 394 9.58 6.55 6.65
C ASN A 394 10.87 5.71 6.59
N SER A 395 10.86 4.49 7.18
CA SER A 395 12.01 3.58 7.22
C SER A 395 11.75 2.32 6.41
N SER A 396 10.64 1.63 6.69
CA SER A 396 10.25 0.38 6.04
C SER A 396 9.15 0.62 5.02
N THR A 397 9.21 -0.06 3.88
CA THR A 397 8.17 -0.01 2.83
C THR A 397 8.31 -1.22 1.89
N LEU A 398 7.43 -1.35 0.90
CA LEU A 398 7.64 -2.26 -0.21
C LEU A 398 8.63 -1.63 -1.22
N GLU A 399 9.91 -1.98 -1.13
CA GLU A 399 10.97 -1.35 -1.95
C GLU A 399 11.19 -1.98 -3.33
N LYS A 400 10.72 -3.21 -3.54
CA LYS A 400 10.89 -4.01 -4.77
C LYS A 400 9.70 -4.94 -5.00
N GLY A 401 9.23 -5.04 -6.24
CA GLY A 401 8.07 -5.85 -6.63
C GLY A 401 7.37 -5.28 -7.86
N GLY A 402 6.22 -5.85 -8.24
CA GLY A 402 5.38 -5.30 -9.32
C GLY A 402 4.74 -3.94 -9.00
N THR A 403 4.76 -3.55 -7.71
CA THR A 403 4.43 -2.23 -7.21
C THR A 403 5.40 -1.92 -6.06
N VAL A 404 5.77 -0.65 -5.88
CA VAL A 404 6.47 -0.14 -4.70
C VAL A 404 5.67 0.96 -4.03
N ILE A 405 6.05 1.36 -2.81
CA ILE A 405 5.41 2.48 -2.11
C ILE A 405 6.52 3.40 -1.62
N PHE A 406 6.60 4.60 -2.16
CA PHE A 406 7.64 5.57 -1.82
C PHE A 406 7.43 6.14 -0.42
N ARG A 407 8.51 6.54 0.25
CA ARG A 407 8.48 7.20 1.55
C ARG A 407 8.87 8.67 1.36
N ARG A 408 8.56 9.50 2.36
CA ARG A 408 9.05 10.88 2.42
C ARG A 408 10.55 10.99 2.11
N ARG A 409 11.38 10.11 2.68
CA ARG A 409 12.84 10.14 2.48
C ARG A 409 13.26 9.92 1.03
N ASP A 410 12.48 9.14 0.26
CA ASP A 410 12.81 8.82 -1.13
C ASP A 410 12.50 10.03 -2.03
N PHE A 411 11.42 10.78 -1.73
CA PHE A 411 11.15 12.10 -2.34
C PHE A 411 12.17 13.16 -1.94
N GLU A 412 12.58 13.19 -0.66
CA GLU A 412 13.64 14.08 -0.17
C GLU A 412 14.99 13.80 -0.85
N GLU A 413 15.31 12.53 -1.08
CA GLU A 413 16.50 12.11 -1.83
C GLU A 413 16.44 12.54 -3.30
N LEU A 414 15.37 12.21 -4.03
CA LEU A 414 15.18 12.63 -5.42
C LEU A 414 15.24 14.15 -5.57
N ALA A 415 14.65 14.89 -4.64
CA ALA A 415 14.73 16.34 -4.62
C ALA A 415 16.18 16.86 -4.48
N MET A 416 17.02 16.22 -3.64
CA MET A 416 18.45 16.54 -3.56
C MET A 416 19.18 16.19 -4.87
N ARG A 417 18.91 15.02 -5.48
CA ARG A 417 19.53 14.60 -6.76
C ARG A 417 19.22 15.58 -7.88
N LEU A 418 17.97 15.99 -8.04
CA LEU A 418 17.52 16.98 -9.03
C LEU A 418 18.13 18.36 -8.79
N THR A 419 18.15 18.82 -7.53
CA THR A 419 18.76 20.10 -7.15
C THR A 419 20.27 20.12 -7.44
N ALA A 420 20.97 19.01 -7.19
CA ALA A 420 22.40 18.87 -7.50
C ALA A 420 22.69 18.88 -9.02
N GLN A 421 21.73 18.44 -9.85
CA GLN A 421 21.79 18.56 -11.31
C GLN A 421 21.48 20.00 -11.81
N GLY A 422 21.10 20.90 -10.91
CA GLY A 422 20.75 22.30 -11.17
C GLY A 422 19.27 22.54 -11.50
N HIS A 423 18.41 21.53 -11.35
CA HIS A 423 16.97 21.64 -11.62
C HIS A 423 16.24 22.32 -10.45
N GLU A 424 15.17 23.05 -10.76
CA GLU A 424 14.30 23.64 -9.73
C GLU A 424 13.26 22.59 -9.32
N VAL A 425 13.27 22.18 -8.06
CA VAL A 425 12.19 21.35 -7.49
C VAL A 425 11.17 22.28 -6.85
N MET A 426 9.89 22.11 -7.15
CA MET A 426 8.83 22.91 -6.53
C MET A 426 8.72 22.55 -5.04
N PRO A 427 8.37 23.51 -4.16
CA PRO A 427 8.26 23.27 -2.72
C PRO A 427 7.47 22.00 -2.38
N ILE A 428 7.98 21.25 -1.42
CA ILE A 428 7.45 19.96 -1.00
C ILE A 428 6.66 20.18 0.28
N THR A 429 5.36 19.87 0.28
CA THR A 429 4.56 19.80 1.50
C THR A 429 4.06 18.38 1.74
N PHE A 430 4.26 17.90 2.96
CA PHE A 430 3.67 16.66 3.48
C PHE A 430 2.43 16.98 4.35
N ASP A 431 1.74 18.08 4.05
CA ASP A 431 0.41 18.35 4.60
C ASP A 431 -0.52 17.16 4.33
N SER A 432 -0.92 16.51 5.40
CA SER A 432 -1.76 15.31 5.39
C SER A 432 -3.25 15.63 5.57
N GLY A 433 -3.63 16.90 5.50
CA GLY A 433 -4.99 17.36 5.75
C GLY A 433 -5.39 17.21 7.23
N ASP A 434 -6.54 17.76 7.60
CA ASP A 434 -6.99 17.91 8.99
C ASP A 434 -8.40 17.36 9.27
N SER A 435 -9.12 16.89 8.26
CA SER A 435 -10.50 16.41 8.39
C SER A 435 -10.60 14.94 8.83
N GLU A 436 -11.82 14.48 9.17
CA GLU A 436 -12.10 13.05 9.39
C GLU A 436 -11.86 12.23 8.11
N LEU A 437 -12.16 12.80 6.95
CA LEU A 437 -11.92 12.17 5.65
C LEU A 437 -10.42 11.97 5.36
N ASP A 438 -9.55 12.85 5.87
CA ASP A 438 -8.10 12.69 5.79
C ASP A 438 -7.54 11.60 6.72
N ARG A 439 -8.35 11.12 7.68
CA ARG A 439 -8.05 10.02 8.62
C ARG A 439 -8.77 8.72 8.28
N PHE A 440 -9.77 8.76 7.40
CA PHE A 440 -10.40 7.57 6.87
C PHE A 440 -9.39 6.78 6.02
N ILE A 441 -9.20 5.51 6.37
CA ILE A 441 -8.36 4.56 5.64
C ILE A 441 -9.32 3.56 5.01
N ASP A 442 -9.40 3.56 3.69
CA ASP A 442 -10.19 2.58 2.94
C ASP A 442 -9.50 1.21 2.96
N LEU A 443 -10.27 0.16 3.15
CA LEU A 443 -9.80 -1.22 3.35
C LEU A 443 -10.41 -2.12 2.28
N PRO A 444 -9.76 -3.25 1.91
CA PRO A 444 -10.38 -4.23 1.03
C PRO A 444 -11.70 -4.80 1.61
N PRO A 445 -12.76 -4.98 0.79
CA PRO A 445 -12.90 -4.53 -0.59
C PRO A 445 -13.07 -3.00 -0.66
N TYR A 446 -12.23 -2.34 -1.46
CA TYR A 446 -12.13 -0.87 -1.49
C TYR A 446 -13.44 -0.19 -1.92
N SER A 447 -13.70 0.96 -1.31
CA SER A 447 -14.80 1.85 -1.64
C SER A 447 -14.50 2.63 -2.92
N SER A 448 -15.52 2.86 -3.76
CA SER A 448 -15.39 3.79 -4.90
C SER A 448 -15.38 5.26 -4.46
N ASP A 449 -16.04 5.57 -3.35
CA ASP A 449 -16.01 6.87 -2.68
C ASP A 449 -16.46 6.68 -1.20
N PRO A 450 -15.67 7.07 -0.19
CA PRO A 450 -14.40 7.80 -0.26
C PRO A 450 -13.15 6.92 -0.36
N HIS A 451 -12.16 7.38 -1.11
CA HIS A 451 -10.92 6.65 -1.39
C HIS A 451 -9.70 7.61 -1.51
N LEU A 452 -9.36 8.30 -0.40
CA LEU A 452 -8.21 9.23 -0.34
C LEU A 452 -6.95 8.56 0.22
N LYS A 453 -7.11 7.90 1.37
CA LYS A 453 -6.10 7.07 2.01
C LYS A 453 -6.61 5.64 1.97
N LEU A 454 -5.74 4.70 1.67
CA LEU A 454 -6.09 3.28 1.64
C LEU A 454 -5.02 2.44 2.32
N GLN A 455 -5.40 1.24 2.73
CA GLN A 455 -4.47 0.19 3.06
C GLN A 455 -3.88 -0.43 1.78
N LEU A 456 -2.55 -0.43 1.63
CA LEU A 456 -1.83 -1.25 0.66
C LEU A 456 -0.91 -2.21 1.41
N LEU A 457 -1.25 -3.50 1.40
CA LEU A 457 -0.65 -4.50 2.30
C LEU A 457 -0.76 -4.01 3.77
N ARG A 458 0.35 -3.97 4.51
CA ARG A 458 0.39 -3.46 5.89
C ARG A 458 0.48 -1.93 6.02
N TRP A 459 0.61 -1.23 4.89
CA TRP A 459 0.91 0.20 4.86
C TRP A 459 -0.34 1.03 4.62
N VAL A 460 -0.41 2.20 5.25
CA VAL A 460 -1.34 3.25 4.84
C VAL A 460 -0.69 4.04 3.72
N SER A 461 -1.40 4.25 2.61
CA SER A 461 -0.88 4.93 1.42
C SER A 461 -1.84 6.00 0.91
N THR A 462 -1.34 6.89 0.05
CA THR A 462 -2.10 7.92 -0.68
C THR A 462 -1.32 8.34 -1.93
N SER A 463 -1.96 9.06 -2.85
CA SER A 463 -1.27 9.64 -4.00
C SER A 463 -0.48 10.89 -3.60
N PHE A 464 0.77 10.97 -4.07
CA PHE A 464 1.67 12.12 -3.94
C PHE A 464 2.13 12.58 -5.31
N GLY A 465 2.02 13.88 -5.58
CA GLY A 465 2.50 14.50 -6.81
C GLY A 465 3.81 15.24 -6.59
N LEU A 466 4.83 14.95 -7.39
CA LEU A 466 6.12 15.64 -7.39
C LEU A 466 6.24 16.51 -8.65
N VAL A 467 6.71 17.75 -8.49
CA VAL A 467 6.86 18.73 -9.58
C VAL A 467 8.28 19.28 -9.62
N ALA A 468 8.90 19.25 -10.79
CA ALA A 468 10.21 19.84 -11.04
C ALA A 468 10.24 20.58 -12.38
N ARG A 469 11.09 21.61 -12.48
CA ARG A 469 11.40 22.33 -13.70
C ARG A 469 12.82 22.01 -14.16
N LYS A 470 12.98 21.65 -15.43
CA LYS A 470 14.33 21.51 -16.02
C LYS A 470 15.03 22.86 -15.96
N LYS A 471 16.32 22.84 -15.64
CA LYS A 471 17.17 24.04 -15.60
C LYS A 471 17.15 24.77 -16.94
N SER A 472 17.18 26.10 -16.87
CA SER A 472 17.34 26.99 -18.03
C SER A 472 18.70 26.83 -18.70
#